data_AF-A0A2E0USA3-F1
#
_entry.id   AF-A0A2E0USA3-F1
#
_cell.length_a   1.000
_cell.length_b   1.000
_cell.length_c   1.000
_cell.angle_alpha   90.00
_cell.angle_beta   90.00
_cell.angle_gamma   90.00
#
_symmetry.space_group_name_H-M   'P 1'
#
loop_
_entity.id
_entity.type
_entity.pdbx_description
1 polymer ?
#
loop_
_entity_poly.entity_id
_entity_poly.type
_entity_poly.pdbx_seq_one_letter_code
_entity_poly.pdbx_strand_id
1 'polypeptide(L)'
;MSESNFETNFESPVPPFRSSEPLGGRNLEWEKRLKRRLRINFDYYLFSAIFFILLATAIFFDELALYILAILFAPLQTPLLVFCFNAAWQPFDRWVNIVFAWVFNFIILFFVGYLLGLVIQQIPNKDIYVWRFFTEFSWANFVLITIGTGLTFFIIQRNPNQNVLVANIAIVYSLNLPLISAGIALAFNEFNLFVQTSLNFLILWLFSVCIGFGLILVSKLSPHKTRVIIFSVLFLGLSLLMLYIKFLPKNPLVADDSSRSIEVVEVWTSTPEILPTKINNSVLTPDLSPTPQPTDTPVVVKSATASVPPTVTPTVTLTPLPTPVWAQIQASGGDGANIRSEPNFSASIVRTVLNGTLIQVLPDTVDTDGNTWVLIRLEDNTEGWIIRDLILSATPAPGW
;
A
#
# COMPACT_ATOMS: atom_id res chain seq x y z
N MET A 1 18.40 -46.83 -52.05
CA MET A 1 19.03 -45.50 -51.82
C MET A 1 17.96 -44.46 -52.03
N SER A 2 17.57 -43.60 -51.10
CA SER A 2 17.60 -43.57 -49.64
C SER A 2 16.52 -42.53 -49.26
N GLU A 3 15.87 -42.72 -48.14
CA GLU A 3 14.90 -41.80 -47.54
C GLU A 3 15.46 -40.38 -47.34
N SER A 4 14.60 -39.37 -47.44
CA SER A 4 14.64 -38.23 -46.52
C SER A 4 13.26 -37.58 -46.35
N ASN A 5 12.75 -37.75 -45.14
CA ASN A 5 11.55 -37.13 -44.58
C ASN A 5 11.74 -35.61 -44.44
N PHE A 6 10.69 -34.84 -44.68
CA PHE A 6 10.44 -33.61 -43.92
C PHE A 6 8.93 -33.45 -43.71
N GLU A 7 8.51 -33.79 -42.50
CA GLU A 7 7.18 -33.57 -41.95
C GLU A 7 6.93 -32.06 -41.81
N THR A 8 5.92 -31.53 -42.49
CA THR A 8 5.35 -30.23 -42.13
C THR A 8 4.32 -30.46 -41.03
N ASN A 9 4.71 -30.11 -39.80
CA ASN A 9 3.84 -30.07 -38.63
C ASN A 9 2.60 -29.22 -38.91
N PHE A 10 1.45 -29.87 -39.02
CA PHE A 10 0.16 -29.22 -38.84
C PHE A 10 0.02 -28.85 -37.37
N GLU A 11 0.24 -27.58 -37.07
CA GLU A 11 -0.06 -26.99 -35.77
C GLU A 11 -1.59 -27.03 -35.58
N SER A 12 -2.03 -27.90 -34.68
CA SER A 12 -3.42 -28.08 -34.31
C SER A 12 -4.02 -26.75 -33.81
N PRO A 13 -5.22 -26.34 -34.26
CA PRO A 13 -5.88 -25.13 -33.76
C PRO A 13 -6.21 -25.26 -32.27
N VAL A 14 -5.89 -24.20 -31.52
CA VAL A 14 -6.19 -24.07 -30.09
C VAL A 14 -7.71 -24.21 -29.89
N PRO A 15 -8.19 -25.17 -29.08
CA PRO A 15 -9.63 -25.37 -28.91
C PRO A 15 -10.24 -24.22 -28.09
N PRO A 16 -11.49 -23.82 -28.38
CA PRO A 16 -12.21 -22.77 -27.66
C PRO A 16 -12.40 -23.18 -26.19
N PHE A 17 -12.40 -22.17 -25.30
CA PHE A 17 -12.57 -22.24 -23.84
C PHE A 17 -13.60 -23.30 -23.40
N ARG A 18 -13.17 -24.55 -23.24
CA ARG A 18 -14.00 -25.63 -22.71
C ARG A 18 -13.93 -25.58 -21.19
N SER A 19 -15.08 -25.44 -20.56
CA SER A 19 -15.32 -25.42 -19.12
C SER A 19 -15.01 -26.76 -18.40
N SER A 20 -14.08 -27.56 -18.92
CA SER A 20 -13.80 -28.92 -18.46
C SER A 20 -12.31 -29.26 -18.43
N GLU A 21 -11.43 -28.29 -18.14
CA GLU A 21 -10.07 -28.67 -17.72
C GLU A 21 -10.15 -29.48 -16.41
N PRO A 22 -9.53 -30.67 -16.36
CA PRO A 22 -9.47 -31.45 -15.14
C PRO A 22 -8.89 -30.55 -14.03
N LEU A 23 -9.46 -30.62 -12.83
CA LEU A 23 -9.11 -29.75 -11.70
C LEU A 23 -7.58 -29.66 -11.46
N GLY A 24 -6.80 -30.64 -11.90
CA GLY A 24 -5.33 -30.62 -11.87
C GLY A 24 -4.65 -29.62 -12.83
N GLY A 25 -5.18 -29.40 -14.04
CA GLY A 25 -4.56 -28.53 -15.07
C GLY A 25 -4.62 -27.04 -14.72
N ARG A 26 -5.80 -26.56 -14.30
CA ARG A 26 -6.02 -25.18 -13.85
C ARG A 26 -5.12 -24.81 -12.66
N ASN A 27 -4.94 -25.75 -11.72
CA ASN A 27 -4.11 -25.54 -10.55
C ASN A 27 -2.63 -25.42 -10.92
N LEU A 28 -2.16 -26.16 -11.94
CA LEU A 28 -0.77 -26.11 -12.39
C LEU A 28 -0.43 -24.78 -13.09
N GLU A 29 -1.31 -24.28 -13.96
CA GLU A 29 -1.12 -22.98 -14.63
C GLU A 29 -1.26 -21.79 -13.67
N TRP A 30 -2.13 -21.91 -12.67
CA TRP A 30 -2.20 -20.94 -11.57
C TRP A 30 -0.90 -20.95 -10.75
N GLU A 31 -0.37 -22.13 -10.39
CA GLU A 31 0.85 -22.27 -9.60
C GLU A 31 2.07 -21.72 -10.35
N LYS A 32 2.20 -21.98 -11.66
CA LYS A 32 3.28 -21.42 -12.50
C LYS A 32 3.23 -19.89 -12.54
N ARG A 33 2.03 -19.31 -12.68
CA ARG A 33 1.85 -17.84 -12.68
C ARG A 33 2.23 -17.24 -11.33
N LEU A 34 1.78 -17.87 -10.24
CA LEU A 34 2.12 -17.45 -8.88
C LEU A 34 3.63 -17.50 -8.62
N LYS A 35 4.30 -18.60 -9.00
CA LYS A 35 5.76 -18.75 -8.86
C LYS A 35 6.54 -17.70 -9.64
N ARG A 36 6.09 -17.34 -10.85
CA ARG A 36 6.73 -16.27 -11.64
C ARG A 36 6.61 -14.92 -10.93
N ARG A 37 5.44 -14.60 -10.40
CA ARG A 37 5.20 -13.33 -9.71
C ARG A 37 5.93 -13.21 -8.38
N LEU A 38 5.98 -14.30 -7.61
CA LEU A 38 6.60 -14.33 -6.30
C LEU A 38 8.12 -14.60 -6.34
N ARG A 39 8.73 -14.58 -7.53
CA ARG A 39 10.17 -14.81 -7.67
C ARG A 39 10.92 -13.58 -7.17
N ILE A 40 11.77 -13.78 -6.16
CA ILE A 40 12.67 -12.76 -5.65
C ILE A 40 13.80 -12.59 -6.67
N ASN A 41 13.70 -11.56 -7.51
CA ASN A 41 14.71 -11.20 -8.50
C ASN A 41 15.59 -10.04 -7.99
N PHE A 42 16.63 -9.71 -8.74
CA PHE A 42 17.42 -8.51 -8.52
C PHE A 42 16.55 -7.24 -8.41
N ASP A 43 15.51 -7.13 -9.25
CA ASP A 43 14.58 -5.99 -9.25
C ASP A 43 13.93 -5.76 -7.88
N TYR A 44 13.60 -6.82 -7.14
CA TYR A 44 13.04 -6.70 -5.78
C TYR A 44 14.00 -5.98 -4.83
N TYR A 45 15.29 -6.31 -4.90
CA TYR A 45 16.31 -5.67 -4.07
C TYR A 45 16.59 -4.24 -4.54
N LEU A 46 16.56 -3.98 -5.85
CA LEU A 46 16.69 -2.64 -6.40
C LEU A 46 15.56 -1.72 -5.93
N PHE A 47 14.30 -2.16 -6.06
CA PHE A 47 13.15 -1.42 -5.55
C PHE A 47 13.15 -1.28 -4.02
N SER A 48 13.63 -2.30 -3.30
CA SER A 48 13.84 -2.20 -1.84
C SER A 48 14.87 -1.12 -1.49
N ALA A 49 15.98 -1.05 -2.23
CA ALA A 49 17.01 -0.04 -2.01
C ALA A 49 16.48 1.38 -2.27
N ILE A 50 15.72 1.58 -3.35
CA ILE A 50 15.05 2.86 -3.64
C ILE A 50 14.08 3.23 -2.51
N PHE A 51 13.25 2.27 -2.08
CA PHE A 51 12.35 2.46 -0.95
C PHE A 51 13.10 2.89 0.33
N PHE A 52 14.21 2.22 0.67
CA PHE A 52 15.00 2.57 1.85
C PHE A 52 15.64 3.95 1.76
N ILE A 53 16.13 4.34 0.58
CA ILE A 53 16.66 5.69 0.34
C ILE A 53 15.56 6.74 0.51
N LEU A 54 14.38 6.51 -0.08
CA LEU A 54 13.23 7.40 0.06
C LEU A 54 12.79 7.51 1.52
N LEU A 55 12.76 6.40 2.25
CA LEU A 55 12.37 6.39 3.65
C LEU A 55 13.40 7.09 4.54
N ALA A 56 14.69 6.87 4.29
CA ALA A 56 15.77 7.59 4.97
C ALA A 56 15.68 9.10 4.72
N THR A 57 15.38 9.48 3.47
CA THR A 57 15.13 10.88 3.09
C THR A 57 13.92 11.43 3.85
N ALA A 58 12.82 10.69 3.94
CA ALA A 58 11.63 11.11 4.66
C ALA A 58 11.90 11.39 6.15
N ILE A 59 12.66 10.51 6.81
CA ILE A 59 13.07 10.68 8.20
C ILE A 59 14.02 11.86 8.37
N PHE A 60 14.97 12.05 7.45
CA PHE A 60 15.92 13.16 7.52
C PHE A 60 15.23 14.54 7.45
N PHE A 61 14.21 14.66 6.60
CA PHE A 61 13.42 15.88 6.47
C PHE A 61 12.29 16.01 7.51
N ASP A 62 11.95 14.93 8.21
CA ASP A 62 10.88 14.85 9.22
C ASP A 62 9.48 15.23 8.68
N GLU A 63 9.22 14.94 7.39
CA GLU A 63 7.98 15.34 6.70
C GLU A 63 7.10 14.14 6.39
N LEU A 64 5.85 14.14 6.91
CA LEU A 64 4.91 13.02 6.77
C LEU A 64 4.61 12.67 5.29
N ALA A 65 4.55 13.68 4.42
CA ALA A 65 4.31 13.49 2.99
C ALA A 65 5.38 12.59 2.33
N LEU A 66 6.64 12.71 2.78
CA LEU A 66 7.75 11.91 2.27
C LEU A 66 7.68 10.46 2.76
N TYR A 67 7.15 10.20 3.95
CA TYR A 67 6.89 8.83 4.41
C TYR A 67 5.85 8.15 3.53
N ILE A 68 4.76 8.85 3.22
CA ILE A 68 3.70 8.33 2.33
C ILE A 68 4.28 8.06 0.94
N LEU A 69 5.09 8.98 0.41
CA LEU A 69 5.79 8.81 -0.86
C LEU A 69 6.67 7.56 -0.84
N ALA A 70 7.51 7.38 0.19
CA ALA A 70 8.36 6.21 0.32
C ALA A 70 7.53 4.92 0.30
N ILE A 71 6.47 4.85 1.11
CA ILE A 71 5.60 3.66 1.19
C ILE A 71 4.91 3.35 -0.15
N LEU A 72 4.58 4.36 -0.96
CA LEU A 72 4.00 4.17 -2.29
C LEU A 72 4.96 3.43 -3.25
N PHE A 73 6.26 3.69 -3.12
CA PHE A 73 7.31 3.04 -3.90
C PHE A 73 7.77 1.70 -3.30
N ALA A 74 7.19 1.27 -2.18
CA ALA A 74 7.64 0.07 -1.51
C ALA A 74 7.36 -1.19 -2.35
N PRO A 75 8.36 -2.08 -2.49
CA PRO A 75 8.18 -3.32 -3.23
C PRO A 75 7.14 -4.20 -2.54
N LEU A 76 6.49 -5.06 -3.33
CA LEU A 76 5.62 -6.09 -2.80
C LEU A 76 6.39 -6.92 -1.77
N GLN A 77 5.83 -7.10 -0.56
CA GLN A 77 6.35 -7.97 0.50
C GLN A 77 6.27 -9.45 0.10
N THR A 78 6.94 -9.77 -1.00
CA THR A 78 6.94 -11.03 -1.71
C THR A 78 7.36 -12.16 -0.79
N PRO A 79 8.38 -12.02 0.08
CA PRO A 79 8.75 -13.16 0.87
C PRO A 79 7.74 -13.47 2.01
N LEU A 80 6.77 -12.58 2.32
CA LEU A 80 5.60 -12.85 3.21
C LEU A 80 4.67 -13.83 2.58
N LEU A 81 4.36 -13.54 1.33
CA LEU A 81 3.54 -14.39 0.53
C LEU A 81 4.26 -15.72 0.31
N VAL A 82 5.51 -15.71 -0.16
CA VAL A 82 6.26 -16.94 -0.46
C VAL A 82 6.43 -17.81 0.79
N PHE A 83 6.72 -17.23 1.95
CA PHE A 83 6.83 -17.97 3.21
C PHE A 83 5.51 -18.69 3.54
N CYS A 84 4.39 -17.97 3.46
CA CYS A 84 3.08 -18.54 3.71
C CYS A 84 2.69 -19.62 2.69
N PHE A 85 2.91 -19.38 1.39
CA PHE A 85 2.66 -20.35 0.32
C PHE A 85 3.57 -21.59 0.47
N ASN A 86 4.83 -21.43 0.82
CA ASN A 86 5.73 -22.58 0.97
C ASN A 86 5.31 -23.54 2.08
N ALA A 87 4.68 -23.06 3.16
CA ALA A 87 4.08 -23.94 4.17
C ALA A 87 3.03 -24.89 3.62
N ALA A 88 2.22 -24.40 2.69
CA ALA A 88 1.17 -25.19 2.10
C ALA A 88 1.70 -26.18 1.06
N TRP A 89 2.68 -25.80 0.23
CA TRP A 89 3.03 -26.56 -0.98
C TRP A 89 4.46 -27.14 -1.05
N GLN A 90 5.44 -26.59 -0.32
CA GLN A 90 6.85 -26.95 -0.51
C GLN A 90 7.44 -27.74 0.68
N PRO A 91 8.49 -28.56 0.46
CA PRO A 91 9.31 -29.17 1.52
C PRO A 91 10.22 -28.13 2.22
N PHE A 92 10.70 -28.46 3.42
CA PHE A 92 11.40 -27.54 4.34
C PHE A 92 12.76 -27.02 3.84
N ASP A 93 13.46 -27.83 3.08
CA ASP A 93 14.74 -27.50 2.43
C ASP A 93 14.68 -26.19 1.62
N ARG A 94 13.54 -25.91 0.97
CA ARG A 94 13.36 -24.72 0.14
C ARG A 94 12.99 -23.44 0.89
N TRP A 95 12.92 -23.47 2.22
CA TRP A 95 12.50 -22.31 3.01
C TRP A 95 13.66 -21.41 3.41
N VAL A 96 14.85 -21.98 3.59
CA VAL A 96 16.02 -21.28 4.12
C VAL A 96 16.32 -20.02 3.30
N ASN A 97 16.30 -20.12 1.97
CA ASN A 97 16.58 -18.99 1.08
C ASN A 97 15.55 -17.85 1.20
N ILE A 98 14.30 -18.17 1.49
CA ILE A 98 13.21 -17.18 1.62
C ILE A 98 13.29 -16.49 2.96
N VAL A 99 13.51 -17.26 4.03
CA VAL A 99 13.74 -16.71 5.37
C VAL A 99 14.96 -15.80 5.35
N PHE A 100 16.06 -16.24 4.71
CA PHE A 100 17.26 -15.43 4.55
C PHE A 100 16.99 -14.13 3.80
N ALA A 101 16.31 -14.18 2.64
CA ALA A 101 15.96 -12.97 1.87
C ALA A 101 15.16 -11.97 2.70
N TRP A 102 14.31 -12.46 3.61
CA TRP A 102 13.50 -11.64 4.48
C TRP A 102 14.25 -11.02 5.64
N VAL A 103 14.98 -11.85 6.37
CA VAL A 103 15.83 -11.42 7.48
C VAL A 103 16.84 -10.41 6.95
N PHE A 104 17.41 -10.65 5.78
CA PHE A 104 18.31 -9.72 5.12
C PHE A 104 17.65 -8.35 4.84
N ASN A 105 16.42 -8.33 4.31
CA ASN A 105 15.69 -7.09 4.05
C ASN A 105 15.44 -6.30 5.34
N PHE A 106 15.00 -6.98 6.40
CA PHE A 106 14.76 -6.35 7.71
C PHE A 106 16.05 -5.85 8.37
N ILE A 107 17.13 -6.63 8.27
CA ILE A 107 18.44 -6.22 8.78
C ILE A 107 18.91 -4.95 8.06
N ILE A 108 18.82 -4.90 6.72
CA ILE A 108 19.19 -3.69 5.98
C ILE A 108 18.35 -2.50 6.44
N LEU A 109 17.03 -2.66 6.50
CA LEU A 109 16.14 -1.57 6.90
C LEU A 109 16.45 -1.06 8.31
N PHE A 110 16.73 -1.97 9.24
CA PHE A 110 17.17 -1.64 10.59
C PHE A 110 18.50 -0.87 10.59
N PHE A 111 19.50 -1.35 9.82
CA PHE A 111 20.80 -0.67 9.70
C PHE A 111 20.67 0.71 9.05
N VAL A 112 19.79 0.88 8.07
CA VAL A 112 19.50 2.20 7.48
C VAL A 112 18.97 3.16 8.54
N GLY A 113 18.02 2.72 9.38
CA GLY A 113 17.52 3.51 10.51
C GLY A 113 18.61 3.84 11.53
N TYR A 114 19.45 2.87 11.87
CA TYR A 114 20.57 3.05 12.80
C TYR A 114 21.60 4.06 12.28
N LEU A 115 22.09 3.88 11.05
CA LEU A 115 23.04 4.80 10.43
C LEU A 115 22.47 6.21 10.30
N LEU A 116 21.19 6.33 9.94
CA LEU A 116 20.54 7.62 9.84
C LEU A 116 20.43 8.31 11.20
N GLY A 117 20.08 7.58 12.25
CA GLY A 117 20.05 8.12 13.61
C GLY A 117 21.43 8.63 14.05
N LEU A 118 22.51 7.92 13.70
CA LEU A 118 23.89 8.38 13.96
C LEU A 118 24.22 9.67 13.20
N VAL A 119 23.78 9.79 11.94
CA VAL A 119 23.97 11.02 11.14
C VAL A 119 23.22 12.19 11.77
N ILE A 120 21.97 11.99 12.19
CA ILE A 120 21.13 13.05 12.76
C ILE A 120 21.73 13.59 14.06
N GLN A 121 22.35 12.74 14.89
CA GLN A 121 23.03 13.17 16.11
C GLN A 121 24.21 14.12 15.88
N GLN A 122 24.84 14.05 14.71
CA GLN A 122 25.96 14.93 14.37
C GLN A 122 25.49 16.33 13.96
N ILE A 123 24.19 16.54 13.77
CA ILE A 123 23.62 17.82 13.33
C ILE A 123 23.08 18.56 14.56
N PRO A 124 23.70 19.67 15.01
CA PRO A 124 23.22 20.43 16.15
C PRO A 124 21.80 20.97 15.90
N ASN A 125 20.95 20.94 16.94
CA ASN A 125 19.57 21.46 16.92
C ASN A 125 18.65 20.80 15.88
N LYS A 126 18.96 19.57 15.43
CA LYS A 126 18.07 18.79 14.57
C LYS A 126 17.23 17.83 15.42
N ASP A 127 16.03 18.30 15.78
CA ASP A 127 15.02 17.45 16.40
C ASP A 127 14.15 16.79 15.32
N ILE A 128 13.85 15.50 15.50
CA ILE A 128 12.95 14.72 14.64
C ILE A 128 11.87 14.06 15.49
N TYR A 129 10.61 14.22 15.09
CA TYR A 129 9.47 13.80 15.90
C TYR A 129 8.65 12.67 15.25
N VAL A 130 8.57 12.64 13.91
CA VAL A 130 7.63 11.73 13.21
C VAL A 130 7.98 10.26 13.45
N TRP A 131 9.26 9.92 13.52
CA TRP A 131 9.70 8.53 13.75
C TRP A 131 9.20 7.94 15.08
N ARG A 132 9.01 8.77 16.12
CA ARG A 132 8.51 8.36 17.45
C ARG A 132 7.07 7.89 17.40
N PHE A 133 6.25 8.42 16.50
CA PHE A 133 4.87 7.98 16.33
C PHE A 133 4.76 6.48 15.99
N PHE A 134 5.78 5.92 15.34
CA PHE A 134 5.82 4.49 14.97
C PHE A 134 6.41 3.58 16.05
N THR A 135 6.81 4.13 17.20
CA THR A 135 7.36 3.36 18.34
C THR A 135 6.28 2.86 19.28
N GLU A 136 5.15 3.57 19.34
CA GLU A 136 4.06 3.26 20.24
C GLU A 136 3.19 2.08 19.77
N PHE A 137 2.54 1.43 20.73
CA PHE A 137 1.60 0.36 20.43
C PHE A 137 0.28 0.95 19.94
N SER A 138 -0.14 0.53 18.74
CA SER A 138 -1.43 0.93 18.17
C SER A 138 -2.24 -0.29 17.77
N TRP A 139 -3.45 -0.43 18.32
CA TRP A 139 -4.41 -1.45 17.91
C TRP A 139 -4.84 -1.27 16.45
N ALA A 140 -4.80 -0.04 15.93
CA ALA A 140 -5.13 0.25 14.53
C ALA A 140 -4.16 -0.45 13.57
N ASN A 141 -2.89 -0.64 13.96
CA ASN A 141 -1.92 -1.37 13.15
C ASN A 141 -2.30 -2.85 12.98
N PHE A 142 -2.98 -3.45 13.98
CA PHE A 142 -3.50 -4.82 13.85
C PHE A 142 -4.65 -4.92 12.86
N VAL A 143 -5.56 -3.94 12.87
CA VAL A 143 -6.65 -3.88 11.89
C VAL A 143 -6.07 -3.66 10.48
N LEU A 144 -5.14 -2.71 10.36
CA LEU A 144 -4.49 -2.37 9.10
C LEU A 144 -3.73 -3.55 8.50
N ILE A 145 -2.92 -4.26 9.30
CA ILE A 145 -2.17 -5.42 8.81
C ILE A 145 -3.08 -6.60 8.48
N THR A 146 -4.21 -6.76 9.18
CA THR A 146 -5.23 -7.78 8.87
C THR A 146 -5.86 -7.50 7.51
N ILE A 147 -6.32 -6.27 7.28
CA ILE A 147 -6.92 -5.87 6.01
C ILE A 147 -5.89 -5.94 4.88
N GLY A 148 -4.69 -5.43 5.08
CA GLY A 148 -3.61 -5.45 4.09
C GLY A 148 -3.19 -6.86 3.69
N THR A 149 -2.94 -7.73 4.67
CA THR A 149 -2.60 -9.14 4.44
C THR A 149 -3.78 -9.87 3.78
N GLY A 150 -4.99 -9.68 4.30
CA GLY A 150 -6.24 -10.24 3.79
C GLY A 150 -6.49 -9.92 2.33
N LEU A 151 -6.45 -8.64 1.99
CA LEU A 151 -6.70 -8.14 0.63
C LEU A 151 -5.60 -8.61 -0.33
N THR A 152 -4.34 -8.58 0.10
CA THR A 152 -3.21 -9.07 -0.72
C THR A 152 -3.40 -10.55 -1.07
N PHE A 153 -3.71 -11.38 -0.08
CA PHE A 153 -3.98 -12.80 -0.29
C PHE A 153 -5.20 -13.04 -1.16
N PHE A 154 -6.31 -12.34 -0.89
CA PHE A 154 -7.54 -12.49 -1.65
C PHE A 154 -7.36 -12.14 -3.14
N ILE A 155 -6.69 -11.02 -3.43
CA ILE A 155 -6.43 -10.60 -4.82
C ILE A 155 -5.51 -11.60 -5.52
N ILE A 156 -4.41 -12.03 -4.88
CA ILE A 156 -3.47 -12.99 -5.48
C ILE A 156 -4.13 -14.34 -5.73
N GLN A 157 -4.96 -14.80 -4.79
CA GLN A 157 -5.67 -16.06 -4.92
C GLN A 157 -6.66 -16.03 -6.09
N ARG A 158 -7.42 -14.93 -6.22
CA ARG A 158 -8.42 -14.78 -7.28
C ARG A 158 -7.77 -14.54 -8.64
N ASN A 159 -6.79 -13.64 -8.70
CA ASN A 159 -6.11 -13.21 -9.92
C ASN A 159 -4.60 -13.02 -9.65
N PRO A 160 -3.75 -14.02 -9.94
CA PRO A 160 -2.32 -13.95 -9.65
C PRO A 160 -1.59 -12.86 -10.45
N ASN A 161 -2.19 -12.26 -11.48
CA ASN A 161 -1.56 -11.18 -12.26
C ASN A 161 -2.00 -9.77 -11.82
N GLN A 162 -3.01 -9.64 -10.97
CA GLN A 162 -3.57 -8.33 -10.61
C GLN A 162 -2.67 -7.56 -9.65
N ASN A 163 -2.42 -6.28 -9.89
CA ASN A 163 -1.62 -5.42 -9.02
C ASN A 163 -2.21 -5.34 -7.60
N VAL A 164 -1.37 -5.52 -6.58
CA VAL A 164 -1.75 -5.49 -5.14
C VAL A 164 -1.08 -4.35 -4.39
N LEU A 165 -0.68 -3.29 -5.11
CA LEU A 165 0.08 -2.18 -4.56
C LEU A 165 -0.60 -1.54 -3.35
N VAL A 166 -1.92 -1.30 -3.44
CA VAL A 166 -2.70 -0.67 -2.35
C VAL A 166 -2.71 -1.53 -1.09
N ALA A 167 -2.86 -2.85 -1.24
CA ALA A 167 -2.86 -3.78 -0.11
C ALA A 167 -1.46 -3.91 0.53
N ASN A 168 -0.40 -3.83 -0.30
CA ASN A 168 0.99 -3.88 0.15
C ASN A 168 1.39 -2.67 1.01
N ILE A 169 0.86 -1.49 0.69
CA ILE A 169 1.09 -0.25 1.46
C ILE A 169 0.75 -0.45 2.95
N ALA A 170 -0.38 -1.08 3.26
CA ALA A 170 -0.81 -1.35 4.63
C ALA A 170 0.17 -2.26 5.38
N ILE A 171 0.72 -3.28 4.71
CA ILE A 171 1.70 -4.21 5.29
C ILE A 171 3.02 -3.48 5.53
N VAL A 172 3.49 -2.71 4.54
CA VAL A 172 4.74 -1.92 4.61
C VAL A 172 4.66 -0.89 5.73
N TYR A 173 3.57 -0.13 5.81
CA TYR A 173 3.37 0.84 6.89
C TYR A 173 3.46 0.17 8.26
N SER A 174 2.79 -0.96 8.43
CA SER A 174 2.67 -1.64 9.73
C SER A 174 3.97 -2.34 10.17
N LEU A 175 4.80 -2.80 9.23
CA LEU A 175 6.01 -3.57 9.53
C LEU A 175 7.30 -2.76 9.39
N ASN A 176 7.45 -2.01 8.30
CA ASN A 176 8.73 -1.36 7.98
C ASN A 176 8.96 -0.08 8.79
N LEU A 177 7.89 0.66 9.13
CA LEU A 177 8.03 1.90 9.92
C LEU A 177 8.47 1.65 11.36
N PRO A 178 7.87 0.71 12.12
CA PRO A 178 8.39 0.38 13.44
C PRO A 178 9.83 -0.15 13.38
N LEU A 179 10.17 -0.95 12.36
CA LEU A 179 11.50 -1.53 12.24
C LEU A 179 12.60 -0.48 12.01
N ILE A 180 12.36 0.51 11.13
CA ILE A 180 13.33 1.59 10.93
C ILE A 180 13.42 2.48 12.18
N SER A 181 12.29 2.74 12.84
CA SER A 181 12.26 3.48 14.11
C SER A 181 13.02 2.76 15.24
N ALA A 182 13.02 1.42 15.26
CA ALA A 182 13.84 0.66 16.20
C ALA A 182 15.34 0.91 15.97
N GLY A 183 15.79 0.96 14.71
CA GLY A 183 17.18 1.31 14.37
C GLY A 183 17.56 2.70 14.87
N ILE A 184 16.68 3.68 14.68
CA ILE A 184 16.86 5.06 15.15
C ILE A 184 16.92 5.13 16.68
N ALA A 185 16.01 4.44 17.37
CA ALA A 185 16.01 4.38 18.84
C ALA A 185 17.33 3.84 19.40
N LEU A 186 17.90 2.80 18.75
CA LEU A 186 19.20 2.27 19.13
C LEU A 186 20.31 3.30 18.90
N ALA A 187 20.24 4.06 17.79
CA ALA A 187 21.22 5.11 17.54
C ALA A 187 21.20 6.15 18.66
N PHE A 188 20.03 6.64 19.07
CA PHE A 188 19.86 7.64 20.14
C PHE A 188 20.19 7.13 21.56
N ASN A 189 20.70 5.90 21.71
CA ASN A 189 20.96 5.26 23.00
C ASN A 189 19.71 5.12 23.89
N GLU A 190 18.51 5.18 23.30
CA GLU A 190 17.24 4.97 24.02
C GLU A 190 16.90 3.47 24.03
N PHE A 191 17.64 2.68 24.82
CA PHE A 191 17.53 1.22 24.82
C PHE A 191 16.10 0.71 25.14
N ASN A 192 15.40 1.36 26.06
CA ASN A 192 14.02 1.01 26.40
C ASN A 192 13.09 1.19 25.19
N LEU A 193 13.22 2.31 24.47
CA LEU A 193 12.43 2.58 23.27
C LEU A 193 12.79 1.62 22.13
N PHE A 194 14.07 1.27 21.98
CA PHE A 194 14.52 0.25 21.04
C PHE A 194 13.87 -1.11 21.31
N VAL A 195 13.89 -1.57 22.56
CA VAL A 195 13.29 -2.86 22.96
C VAL A 195 11.78 -2.84 22.72
N GLN A 196 11.09 -1.76 23.12
CA GLN A 196 9.64 -1.63 22.91
C GLN A 196 9.25 -1.63 21.43
N THR A 197 9.97 -0.86 20.61
CA THR A 197 9.69 -0.75 19.18
C THR A 197 9.99 -2.07 18.46
N SER A 198 11.09 -2.73 18.82
CA SER A 198 11.44 -4.05 18.29
C SER A 198 10.40 -5.11 18.65
N LEU A 199 9.87 -5.07 19.88
CA LEU A 199 8.76 -5.92 20.31
C LEU A 199 7.49 -5.65 19.50
N ASN A 200 7.14 -4.38 19.26
CA ASN A 200 5.96 -4.03 18.45
C ASN A 200 6.08 -4.56 17.02
N PHE A 201 7.24 -4.37 16.39
CA PHE A 201 7.54 -4.97 15.09
C PHE A 201 7.36 -6.49 15.11
N LEU A 202 7.96 -7.17 16.08
CA LEU A 202 7.92 -8.64 16.17
C LEU A 202 6.48 -9.16 16.35
N ILE A 203 5.70 -8.52 17.23
CA ILE A 203 4.29 -8.91 17.47
C ILE A 203 3.47 -8.79 16.19
N LEU A 204 3.57 -7.65 15.48
CA LEU A 204 2.85 -7.40 14.24
C LEU A 204 3.30 -8.34 13.12
N TRP A 205 4.59 -8.62 13.04
CA TRP A 205 5.15 -9.58 12.09
C TRP A 205 4.61 -11.00 12.30
N LEU A 206 4.66 -11.50 13.54
CA LEU A 206 4.12 -12.81 13.90
C LEU A 206 2.62 -12.89 13.59
N PHE A 207 1.88 -11.82 13.89
CA PHE A 207 0.46 -11.73 13.64
C PHE A 207 0.13 -11.75 12.14
N SER A 208 0.89 -11.02 11.31
CA SER A 208 0.73 -11.02 9.85
C SER A 208 0.96 -12.40 9.25
N VAL A 209 2.02 -13.09 9.69
CA VAL A 209 2.32 -14.46 9.27
C VAL A 209 1.19 -15.43 9.65
N CYS A 210 0.64 -15.30 10.86
CA CYS A 210 -0.53 -16.06 11.30
C CYS A 210 -1.74 -15.84 10.39
N ILE A 211 -2.06 -14.58 10.06
CA ILE A 211 -3.18 -14.25 9.15
C ILE A 211 -2.96 -14.88 7.78
N GLY A 212 -1.74 -14.81 7.23
CA GLY A 212 -1.39 -15.45 5.97
C GLY A 212 -1.67 -16.96 5.97
N PHE A 213 -1.28 -17.66 7.04
CA PHE A 213 -1.60 -19.08 7.20
C PHE A 213 -3.10 -19.35 7.36
N GLY A 214 -3.80 -18.53 8.16
CA GLY A 214 -5.24 -18.63 8.35
C GLY A 214 -6.02 -18.49 7.04
N LEU A 215 -5.62 -17.56 6.16
CA LEU A 215 -6.24 -17.35 4.86
C LEU A 215 -6.02 -18.54 3.93
N ILE A 216 -4.80 -19.11 3.93
CA ILE A 216 -4.51 -20.33 3.16
C ILE A 216 -5.36 -21.51 3.67
N LEU A 217 -5.54 -21.64 4.99
CA LEU A 217 -6.39 -22.66 5.58
C LEU A 217 -7.84 -22.56 5.06
N VAL A 218 -8.41 -21.34 5.09
CA VAL A 218 -9.78 -21.06 4.63
C VAL A 218 -9.92 -21.32 3.12
N SER A 219 -8.88 -21.04 2.34
CA SER A 219 -8.90 -21.20 0.89
C SER A 219 -9.06 -22.64 0.40
N LYS A 220 -8.92 -23.66 1.27
CA LYS A 220 -8.91 -25.10 0.91
C LYS A 220 -7.86 -25.50 -0.14
N LEU A 221 -6.90 -24.61 -0.45
CA LEU A 221 -5.92 -24.81 -1.52
C LEU A 221 -4.68 -25.61 -1.07
N SER A 222 -4.48 -25.86 0.22
CA SER A 222 -3.26 -26.48 0.72
C SER A 222 -3.29 -28.02 0.69
N PRO A 223 -2.31 -28.69 0.06
CA PRO A 223 -2.15 -30.15 0.15
C PRO A 223 -1.74 -30.60 1.56
N HIS A 224 -0.99 -29.78 2.31
CA HIS A 224 -0.50 -30.10 3.64
C HIS A 224 -1.21 -29.31 4.76
N LYS A 225 -2.52 -29.56 4.95
CA LYS A 225 -3.35 -28.84 5.94
C LYS A 225 -2.78 -28.87 7.37
N THR A 226 -2.26 -30.02 7.80
CA THR A 226 -1.69 -30.17 9.15
C THR A 226 -0.54 -29.20 9.43
N ARG A 227 0.35 -28.99 8.45
CA ARG A 227 1.49 -28.06 8.62
C ARG A 227 1.00 -26.62 8.77
N VAL A 228 0.05 -26.20 7.93
CA VAL A 228 -0.51 -24.84 7.96
C VAL A 228 -1.22 -24.57 9.29
N ILE A 229 -1.96 -25.55 9.84
CA ILE A 229 -2.59 -25.44 11.16
C ILE A 229 -1.54 -25.28 12.26
N ILE A 230 -0.52 -26.15 12.29
CA ILE A 230 0.56 -26.09 13.29
C ILE A 230 1.24 -24.72 13.27
N PHE A 231 1.60 -24.22 12.08
CA PHE A 231 2.22 -22.90 11.97
C PHE A 231 1.26 -21.78 12.38
N SER A 232 0.01 -21.79 11.94
CA SER A 232 -0.97 -20.77 12.33
C SER A 232 -1.12 -20.70 13.86
N VAL A 233 -1.26 -21.84 14.54
CA VAL A 233 -1.39 -21.89 16.01
C VAL A 233 -0.08 -21.46 16.69
N LEU A 234 1.07 -21.89 16.17
CA LEU A 234 2.39 -21.51 16.70
C LEU A 234 2.62 -19.99 16.63
N PHE A 235 2.42 -19.38 15.47
CA PHE A 235 2.64 -17.95 15.25
C PHE A 235 1.61 -17.10 16.00
N LEU A 236 0.35 -17.55 16.09
CA LEU A 236 -0.66 -16.89 16.93
C LEU A 236 -0.28 -16.96 18.42
N GLY A 237 0.08 -18.14 18.90
CA GLY A 237 0.50 -18.35 20.28
C GLY A 237 1.71 -17.51 20.64
N LEU A 238 2.71 -17.43 19.75
CA LEU A 238 3.89 -16.60 19.95
C LEU A 238 3.56 -15.10 19.93
N SER A 239 2.69 -14.65 19.02
CA SER A 239 2.22 -13.26 18.98
C SER A 239 1.47 -12.87 20.26
N LEU A 240 0.56 -13.74 20.74
CA LEU A 240 -0.17 -13.54 22.00
C LEU A 240 0.73 -13.61 23.23
N LEU A 241 1.73 -14.50 23.24
CA LEU A 241 2.71 -14.57 24.31
C LEU A 241 3.54 -13.29 24.38
N MET A 242 4.02 -12.77 23.25
CA MET A 242 4.76 -11.51 23.19
C MET A 242 3.90 -10.31 23.60
N LEU A 243 2.62 -10.33 23.23
CA LEU A 243 1.64 -9.33 23.68
C LEU A 243 1.45 -9.40 25.21
N TYR A 244 1.33 -10.60 25.77
CA TYR A 244 1.21 -10.81 27.22
C TYR A 244 2.46 -10.32 27.97
N ILE A 245 3.67 -10.65 27.50
CA ILE A 245 4.94 -10.17 28.07
C ILE A 245 5.02 -8.64 28.04
N LYS A 246 4.53 -8.00 26.97
CA LYS A 246 4.51 -6.54 26.84
C LYS A 246 3.59 -5.87 27.86
N PHE A 247 2.46 -6.50 28.20
CA PHE A 247 1.48 -5.98 29.16
C PHE A 247 1.63 -6.57 30.57
N LEU A 248 2.69 -7.33 30.82
CA LEU A 248 2.97 -7.86 32.16
C LEU A 248 3.09 -6.68 33.14
N PRO A 249 2.33 -6.66 34.25
CA PRO A 249 2.51 -5.64 35.26
C PRO A 249 3.95 -5.74 35.77
N LYS A 250 4.75 -4.71 35.48
CA LYS A 250 6.11 -4.61 35.99
C LYS A 250 6.00 -4.43 37.49
N ASN A 251 6.43 -5.42 38.27
CA ASN A 251 6.46 -5.31 39.72
C ASN A 251 7.32 -4.08 40.08
N PRO A 252 6.84 -3.16 40.92
CA PRO A 252 7.54 -1.92 41.25
C PRO A 252 8.81 -2.13 42.11
N LEU A 253 9.26 -3.38 42.31
CA LEU A 253 10.39 -3.71 43.18
C LEU A 253 11.76 -3.56 42.51
N VAL A 254 11.79 -3.16 41.24
CA VAL A 254 13.00 -2.66 40.58
C VAL A 254 12.61 -1.35 39.92
N ALA A 255 12.70 -0.27 40.69
CA ALA A 255 12.68 1.07 40.13
C ALA A 255 13.87 1.19 39.17
N ASP A 256 13.55 1.32 37.89
CA ASP A 256 14.49 1.76 36.87
C ASP A 256 14.92 3.19 37.25
N ASP A 257 16.15 3.34 37.75
CA ASP A 257 16.82 4.60 38.16
C ASP A 257 17.08 5.55 36.97
N SER A 258 16.29 5.43 35.91
CA SER A 258 16.44 6.19 34.66
C SER A 258 15.45 7.34 34.53
N SER A 259 14.52 7.52 35.47
CA SER A 259 13.90 8.82 35.66
C SER A 259 14.83 9.67 36.52
N ARG A 260 15.66 10.49 35.88
CA ARG A 260 16.07 11.76 36.50
C ARG A 260 14.78 12.44 36.93
N SER A 261 14.49 12.37 38.21
CA SER A 261 13.61 13.32 38.86
C SER A 261 14.18 14.69 38.51
N ILE A 262 13.45 15.44 37.69
CA ILE A 262 13.37 16.85 37.99
C ILE A 262 12.73 16.85 39.37
N GLU A 263 13.56 17.06 40.40
CA GLU A 263 13.07 17.54 41.68
C GLU A 263 12.24 18.78 41.36
N VAL A 264 10.92 18.59 41.29
CA VAL A 264 10.01 19.68 41.56
C VAL A 264 10.28 20.00 43.01
N VAL A 265 11.13 21.01 43.24
CA VAL A 265 11.18 21.70 44.52
C VAL A 265 9.77 22.25 44.72
N GLU A 266 8.95 21.51 45.47
CA GLU A 266 7.72 22.03 46.03
C GLU A 266 8.11 23.17 46.98
N VAL A 267 8.02 24.39 46.46
CA VAL A 267 8.00 25.58 47.30
C VAL A 267 6.68 25.55 48.05
N TRP A 268 6.72 25.07 49.29
CA TRP A 268 5.64 25.24 50.25
C TRP A 268 5.47 26.74 50.52
N THR A 269 4.52 27.38 49.83
CA THR A 269 3.96 28.65 50.32
C THR A 269 3.03 28.32 51.48
N SER A 270 3.50 28.64 52.69
CA SER A 270 2.73 28.55 53.93
C SER A 270 1.45 29.39 53.83
N THR A 271 0.31 28.73 53.76
CA THR A 271 -1.00 29.31 54.05
C THR A 271 -1.30 29.07 55.53
N PRO A 272 -1.47 30.10 56.39
CA PRO A 272 -1.96 29.86 57.74
C PRO A 272 -3.48 29.69 57.71
N GLU A 273 -3.91 28.49 58.06
CA GLU A 273 -5.29 28.14 58.42
C GLU A 273 -5.55 28.58 59.86
N ILE A 274 -6.61 29.35 60.10
CA ILE A 274 -7.11 29.65 61.46
C ILE A 274 -8.61 29.33 61.49
N LEU A 275 -9.00 28.41 62.38
CA LEU A 275 -10.39 28.11 62.77
C LEU A 275 -10.63 28.57 64.23
N PRO A 276 -11.87 28.61 64.75
CA PRO A 276 -12.64 29.83 65.03
C PRO A 276 -12.83 30.08 66.54
N THR A 277 -13.36 31.23 66.98
CA THR A 277 -14.29 31.41 68.15
C THR A 277 -14.47 32.90 68.52
N LYS A 278 -15.64 33.45 68.16
CA LYS A 278 -16.70 34.04 69.01
C LYS A 278 -16.47 35.34 69.84
N ILE A 279 -17.43 36.26 69.66
CA ILE A 279 -18.13 37.16 70.62
C ILE A 279 -17.78 38.68 70.68
N ASN A 280 -18.79 39.46 70.27
CA ASN A 280 -19.38 40.72 70.78
C ASN A 280 -18.88 42.14 70.41
N ASN A 281 -19.83 42.80 69.72
CA ASN A 281 -20.55 44.04 70.10
C ASN A 281 -19.97 45.42 69.74
N SER A 282 -20.72 46.04 68.82
CA SER A 282 -21.26 47.42 68.82
C SER A 282 -20.32 48.62 68.93
N VAL A 283 -20.49 49.58 68.01
CA VAL A 283 -21.12 50.90 68.28
C VAL A 283 -20.93 51.86 67.06
N LEU A 284 -22.08 52.29 66.50
CA LEU A 284 -22.46 53.57 65.83
C LEU A 284 -21.93 54.01 64.43
N THR A 285 -22.82 53.85 63.43
CA THR A 285 -23.38 54.79 62.38
C THR A 285 -22.93 56.26 62.30
N PRO A 286 -23.30 57.05 61.24
CA PRO A 286 -23.53 56.79 59.80
C PRO A 286 -22.93 57.88 58.86
N ASP A 287 -22.85 57.68 57.54
CA ASP A 287 -23.06 58.78 56.56
C ASP A 287 -23.45 58.27 55.16
N LEU A 288 -24.13 59.13 54.41
CA LEU A 288 -25.18 58.89 53.42
C LEU A 288 -24.70 58.63 51.97
N SER A 289 -25.49 57.78 51.28
CA SER A 289 -25.84 57.61 49.84
C SER A 289 -25.36 58.64 48.76
N PRO A 290 -25.50 58.39 47.43
CA PRO A 290 -26.14 57.25 46.73
C PRO A 290 -25.41 56.71 45.46
N THR A 291 -25.86 55.51 45.03
CA THR A 291 -25.70 54.89 43.69
C THR A 291 -26.60 55.59 42.65
N PRO A 292 -26.24 55.65 41.34
CA PRO A 292 -26.78 54.69 40.33
C PRO A 292 -25.78 54.30 39.21
N GLN A 293 -25.69 53.01 38.84
CA GLN A 293 -26.24 52.36 37.62
C GLN A 293 -25.23 52.24 36.43
N PRO A 294 -25.13 51.07 35.75
CA PRO A 294 -24.19 50.83 34.65
C PRO A 294 -24.72 51.37 33.31
N THR A 295 -23.81 51.83 32.44
CA THR A 295 -24.10 52.19 31.04
C THR A 295 -23.28 51.29 30.12
N ASP A 296 -23.98 50.50 29.32
CA ASP A 296 -23.48 49.77 28.15
C ASP A 296 -23.01 50.74 27.07
N THR A 297 -21.82 50.54 26.51
CA THR A 297 -21.49 50.96 25.14
C THR A 297 -20.41 50.04 24.55
N PRO A 298 -20.68 49.30 23.46
CA PRO A 298 -19.64 48.58 22.74
C PRO A 298 -18.86 49.51 21.81
N VAL A 299 -17.53 49.44 21.89
CA VAL A 299 -16.60 50.12 20.98
C VAL A 299 -16.63 49.41 19.63
N VAL A 300 -17.15 50.10 18.60
CA VAL A 300 -17.09 49.63 17.21
C VAL A 300 -15.70 49.95 16.64
N VAL A 301 -14.86 48.91 16.50
CA VAL A 301 -13.62 48.97 15.73
C VAL A 301 -13.93 48.71 14.26
N LYS A 302 -13.89 49.75 13.41
CA LYS A 302 -13.99 49.59 11.95
C LYS A 302 -12.65 49.11 11.41
N SER A 303 -12.58 47.84 11.01
CA SER A 303 -11.48 47.29 10.20
C SER A 303 -11.75 47.58 8.73
N ALA A 304 -10.90 48.39 8.09
CA ALA A 304 -10.97 48.65 6.66
C ALA A 304 -10.25 47.53 5.90
N THR A 305 -11.01 46.61 5.31
CA THR A 305 -10.49 45.59 4.40
C THR A 305 -10.18 46.24 3.04
N ALA A 306 -8.91 46.28 2.65
CA ALA A 306 -8.52 46.67 1.30
C ALA A 306 -8.93 45.56 0.30
N SER A 307 -9.77 45.91 -0.67
CA SER A 307 -10.20 45.02 -1.76
C SER A 307 -9.23 45.19 -2.94
N VAL A 308 -8.55 44.10 -3.33
CA VAL A 308 -7.73 44.05 -4.55
C VAL A 308 -8.66 43.88 -5.76
N PRO A 309 -8.54 44.68 -6.83
CA PRO A 309 -9.36 44.51 -8.02
C PRO A 309 -9.03 43.18 -8.73
N PRO A 310 -10.01 42.50 -9.34
CA PRO A 310 -9.78 41.25 -10.05
C PRO A 310 -8.96 41.49 -11.33
N THR A 311 -7.82 40.81 -11.44
CA THR A 311 -7.04 40.71 -12.68
C THR A 311 -7.71 39.67 -13.59
N VAL A 312 -8.21 40.11 -14.75
CA VAL A 312 -8.67 39.22 -15.84
C VAL A 312 -7.45 38.57 -16.49
N THR A 313 -7.09 37.38 -16.02
CA THR A 313 -6.15 36.51 -16.72
C THR A 313 -6.90 35.78 -17.84
N PRO A 314 -6.50 35.90 -19.12
CA PRO A 314 -7.12 35.13 -20.20
C PRO A 314 -6.93 33.63 -19.93
N THR A 315 -8.04 32.91 -19.75
CA THR A 315 -8.03 31.45 -19.69
C THR A 315 -7.82 30.93 -21.10
N VAL A 316 -6.66 30.33 -21.36
CA VAL A 316 -6.45 29.54 -22.58
C VAL A 316 -7.29 28.27 -22.43
N THR A 317 -8.42 28.22 -23.11
CA THR A 317 -9.21 27.00 -23.24
C THR A 317 -8.42 26.05 -24.15
N LEU A 318 -7.75 25.06 -23.55
CA LEU A 318 -7.19 23.95 -24.30
C LEU A 318 -8.37 23.18 -24.94
N THR A 319 -8.45 23.17 -26.26
CA THR A 319 -9.35 22.27 -26.99
C THR A 319 -9.01 20.85 -26.56
N PRO A 320 -9.96 20.06 -26.01
CA PRO A 320 -9.67 18.68 -25.64
C PRO A 320 -9.23 17.93 -26.90
N LEU A 321 -8.02 17.36 -26.86
CA LEU A 321 -7.58 16.40 -27.86
C LEU A 321 -8.57 15.22 -27.81
N PRO A 322 -9.13 14.76 -28.94
CA PRO A 322 -10.13 13.70 -28.93
C PRO A 322 -9.56 12.46 -28.22
N THR A 323 -10.30 11.98 -27.21
CA THR A 323 -9.92 10.78 -26.46
C THR A 323 -9.87 9.60 -27.43
N PRO A 324 -8.74 8.89 -27.55
CA PRO A 324 -8.65 7.71 -28.39
C PRO A 324 -9.61 6.63 -27.87
N VAL A 325 -10.52 6.16 -28.72
CA VAL A 325 -11.40 5.05 -28.36
C VAL A 325 -10.67 3.75 -28.66
N TRP A 326 -10.51 2.90 -27.66
CA TRP A 326 -9.86 1.60 -27.82
C TRP A 326 -10.91 0.50 -28.00
N ALA A 327 -10.70 -0.35 -29.01
CA ALA A 327 -11.52 -1.52 -29.28
C ALA A 327 -10.65 -2.77 -29.45
N GLN A 328 -11.27 -3.94 -29.34
CA GLN A 328 -10.63 -5.23 -29.55
C GLN A 328 -11.24 -5.92 -30.76
N ILE A 329 -10.42 -6.53 -31.61
CA ILE A 329 -10.91 -7.27 -32.77
C ILE A 329 -11.49 -8.62 -32.32
N GLN A 330 -12.69 -8.93 -32.76
CA GLN A 330 -13.36 -10.21 -32.51
C GLN A 330 -14.25 -10.60 -33.70
N ALA A 331 -13.67 -11.30 -34.68
CA ALA A 331 -14.44 -11.89 -35.76
C ALA A 331 -15.15 -13.17 -35.28
N SER A 332 -16.47 -13.24 -35.45
CA SER A 332 -17.27 -14.42 -35.06
C SER A 332 -17.12 -15.62 -36.01
N GLY A 333 -16.70 -15.37 -37.25
CA GLY A 333 -16.55 -16.38 -38.31
C GLY A 333 -15.12 -16.83 -38.61
N GLY A 334 -14.10 -16.37 -37.87
CA GLY A 334 -12.69 -16.72 -38.11
C GLY A 334 -11.76 -16.19 -36.99
N ASP A 335 -10.47 -16.57 -37.04
CA ASP A 335 -9.48 -16.27 -35.99
C ASP A 335 -8.88 -14.84 -36.06
N GLY A 336 -9.37 -14.01 -36.98
CA GLY A 336 -8.86 -12.66 -37.18
C GLY A 336 -9.68 -11.83 -38.16
N ALA A 337 -9.25 -10.58 -38.34
CA ALA A 337 -9.86 -9.63 -39.28
C ALA A 337 -8.83 -9.11 -40.29
N ASN A 338 -9.32 -8.84 -41.49
CA ASN A 338 -8.54 -8.22 -42.55
C ASN A 338 -8.75 -6.71 -42.52
N ILE A 339 -7.66 -5.97 -42.41
CA ILE A 339 -7.59 -4.51 -42.46
C ILE A 339 -7.29 -4.13 -43.90
N ARG A 340 -8.12 -3.27 -44.47
CA ARG A 340 -8.04 -2.88 -45.87
C ARG A 340 -7.59 -1.43 -46.05
N SER A 341 -7.07 -1.11 -47.22
CA SER A 341 -6.63 0.24 -47.57
C SER A 341 -7.79 1.20 -47.78
N GLU A 342 -8.95 0.69 -48.20
CA GLU A 342 -10.18 1.44 -48.46
C GLU A 342 -11.42 0.70 -47.92
N PRO A 343 -12.53 1.41 -47.64
CA PRO A 343 -13.76 0.83 -47.10
C PRO A 343 -14.58 0.09 -48.17
N ASN A 344 -14.00 -0.93 -48.80
CA ASN A 344 -14.68 -1.81 -49.76
C ASN A 344 -14.07 -3.23 -49.76
N PHE A 345 -14.83 -4.23 -50.20
CA PHE A 345 -14.39 -5.63 -50.21
C PHE A 345 -13.34 -5.97 -51.29
N SER A 346 -13.17 -5.10 -52.28
CA SER A 346 -12.21 -5.27 -53.38
C SER A 346 -10.84 -4.64 -53.11
N ALA A 347 -10.71 -3.86 -52.02
CA ALA A 347 -9.50 -3.14 -51.66
C ALA A 347 -8.40 -4.09 -51.19
N SER A 348 -7.14 -3.69 -51.42
CA SER A 348 -5.98 -4.46 -50.97
C SER A 348 -5.96 -4.61 -49.44
N ILE A 349 -5.60 -5.80 -48.98
CA ILE A 349 -5.45 -6.08 -47.55
C ILE A 349 -4.11 -5.49 -47.12
N VAL A 350 -4.17 -4.44 -46.29
CA VAL A 350 -3.00 -3.79 -45.68
C VAL A 350 -2.40 -4.71 -44.62
N ARG A 351 -3.26 -5.37 -43.84
CA ARG A 351 -2.82 -6.31 -42.80
C ARG A 351 -3.91 -7.29 -42.37
N THR A 352 -3.51 -8.47 -41.93
CA THR A 352 -4.39 -9.40 -41.21
C THR A 352 -3.96 -9.46 -39.75
N VAL A 353 -4.93 -9.32 -38.86
CA VAL A 353 -4.72 -9.25 -37.40
C VAL A 353 -5.59 -10.30 -36.71
N LEU A 354 -5.06 -10.90 -35.65
CA LEU A 354 -5.76 -11.95 -34.91
C LEU A 354 -6.83 -11.34 -33.99
N ASN A 355 -7.80 -12.17 -33.63
CA ASN A 355 -8.77 -11.81 -32.59
C ASN A 355 -8.03 -11.55 -31.27
N GLY A 356 -8.49 -10.53 -30.55
CA GLY A 356 -7.89 -10.11 -29.29
C GLY A 356 -6.93 -8.92 -29.42
N THR A 357 -6.52 -8.54 -30.64
CA THR A 357 -5.67 -7.36 -30.86
C THR A 357 -6.38 -6.07 -30.46
N LEU A 358 -5.69 -5.24 -29.67
CA LEU A 358 -6.14 -3.90 -29.30
C LEU A 358 -5.86 -2.93 -30.45
N ILE A 359 -6.87 -2.14 -30.80
CA ILE A 359 -6.82 -1.14 -31.86
C ILE A 359 -7.37 0.18 -31.36
N GLN A 360 -6.86 1.28 -31.91
CA GLN A 360 -7.43 2.59 -31.73
C GLN A 360 -8.45 2.85 -32.84
N VAL A 361 -9.69 3.14 -32.48
CA VAL A 361 -10.76 3.52 -33.40
C VAL A 361 -10.68 5.03 -33.63
N LEU A 362 -10.60 5.42 -34.90
CA LEU A 362 -10.68 6.81 -35.34
C LEU A 362 -12.15 7.18 -35.60
N PRO A 363 -12.50 8.49 -35.55
CA PRO A 363 -13.90 8.93 -35.69
C PRO A 363 -14.48 8.73 -37.10
N ASP A 364 -13.66 8.38 -38.09
CA ASP A 364 -14.09 8.23 -39.47
C ASP A 364 -14.79 6.89 -39.71
N THR A 365 -16.03 6.97 -40.18
CA THR A 365 -16.88 5.80 -40.48
C THR A 365 -17.54 5.98 -41.84
N VAL A 366 -17.56 4.91 -42.63
CA VAL A 366 -18.14 4.92 -43.98
C VAL A 366 -19.07 3.72 -44.13
N ASP A 367 -20.33 3.98 -44.47
CA ASP A 367 -21.30 2.93 -44.80
C ASP A 367 -21.26 2.64 -46.30
N THR A 368 -20.73 1.46 -46.66
CA THR A 368 -20.64 1.00 -48.06
C THR A 368 -20.97 -0.49 -48.11
N ASP A 369 -21.69 -0.92 -49.15
CA ASP A 369 -22.04 -2.33 -49.38
C ASP A 369 -22.78 -2.99 -48.20
N GLY A 370 -23.66 -2.25 -47.53
CA GLY A 370 -24.47 -2.74 -46.41
C GLY A 370 -23.70 -3.02 -45.13
N ASN A 371 -22.42 -2.60 -45.03
CA ASN A 371 -21.58 -2.77 -43.86
C ASN A 371 -20.98 -1.41 -43.44
N THR A 372 -20.88 -1.18 -42.13
CA THR A 372 -20.23 0.01 -41.61
C THR A 372 -18.73 -0.23 -41.45
N TRP A 373 -17.93 0.50 -42.21
CA TRP A 373 -16.48 0.50 -42.12
C TRP A 373 -16.01 1.56 -41.15
N VAL A 374 -15.00 1.23 -40.36
CA VAL A 374 -14.41 2.10 -39.36
C VAL A 374 -12.92 2.20 -39.63
N LEU A 375 -12.40 3.43 -39.62
CA LEU A 375 -10.97 3.65 -39.71
C LEU A 375 -10.32 3.33 -38.36
N ILE A 376 -9.27 2.53 -38.40
CA ILE A 376 -8.55 2.10 -37.21
C ILE A 376 -7.06 2.33 -37.36
N ARG A 377 -6.38 2.50 -36.23
CA ARG A 377 -4.93 2.60 -36.13
C ARG A 377 -4.41 1.50 -35.19
N LEU A 378 -3.38 0.81 -35.65
CA LEU A 378 -2.70 -0.26 -34.91
C LEU A 378 -1.60 0.32 -34.03
N GLU A 379 -1.05 -0.49 -33.11
CA GLU A 379 0.05 -0.11 -32.22
C GLU A 379 1.31 0.36 -32.97
N ASP A 380 1.52 -0.12 -34.19
CA ASP A 380 2.65 0.28 -35.05
C ASP A 380 2.37 1.50 -35.93
N ASN A 381 1.31 2.27 -35.63
CA ASN A 381 0.80 3.40 -36.40
C ASN A 381 0.31 3.05 -37.82
N THR A 382 0.11 1.78 -38.16
CA THR A 382 -0.54 1.41 -39.42
C THR A 382 -2.02 1.72 -39.36
N GLU A 383 -2.54 2.43 -40.36
CA GLU A 383 -3.96 2.76 -40.49
C GLU A 383 -4.65 1.90 -41.54
N GLY A 384 -5.93 1.60 -41.33
CA GLY A 384 -6.76 0.97 -42.34
C GLY A 384 -8.19 0.75 -41.89
N TRP A 385 -8.99 0.22 -42.81
CA TRP A 385 -10.43 0.06 -42.65
C TRP A 385 -10.80 -1.35 -42.24
N ILE A 386 -11.70 -1.47 -41.27
CA ILE A 386 -12.26 -2.72 -40.78
C ILE A 386 -13.78 -2.59 -40.64
N ILE A 387 -14.51 -3.70 -40.73
CA ILE A 387 -15.95 -3.73 -40.52
C ILE A 387 -16.25 -3.61 -39.02
N ARG A 388 -17.20 -2.74 -38.64
CA ARG A 388 -17.61 -2.47 -37.25
C ARG A 388 -18.03 -3.73 -36.50
N ASP A 389 -18.72 -4.66 -37.14
CA ASP A 389 -19.19 -5.90 -36.52
C ASP A 389 -18.05 -6.85 -36.09
N LEU A 390 -16.84 -6.60 -36.57
CA LEU A 390 -15.64 -7.36 -36.20
C LEU A 390 -14.88 -6.73 -35.03
N ILE A 391 -15.39 -5.65 -34.43
CA ILE A 391 -14.76 -4.97 -33.28
C ILE A 391 -15.69 -4.93 -32.06
N LEU A 392 -15.13 -5.17 -30.88
CA LEU A 392 -15.77 -5.04 -29.58
C LEU A 392 -15.15 -3.86 -28.86
N SER A 393 -15.92 -2.80 -28.65
CA SER A 393 -15.49 -1.65 -27.85
C SER A 393 -15.93 -1.77 -26.41
N ALA A 394 -15.03 -1.40 -25.51
CA ALA A 394 -15.29 -1.34 -24.08
C ALA A 394 -16.07 -0.07 -23.66
N THR A 395 -16.28 0.89 -24.57
CA THR A 395 -16.96 2.16 -24.27
C THR A 395 -18.28 2.24 -25.03
N PRO A 396 -19.45 2.18 -24.36
CA PRO A 396 -20.71 2.51 -25.01
C PRO A 396 -20.77 4.01 -25.23
N ALA A 397 -20.40 4.48 -26.42
CA ALA A 397 -20.74 5.84 -26.85
C ALA A 397 -22.15 5.82 -27.47
N PRO A 398 -23.02 6.81 -27.18
CA PRO A 398 -24.35 6.85 -27.77
C PRO A 398 -24.22 7.09 -29.28
N GLY A 399 -24.73 6.16 -30.10
CA GLY A 399 -24.72 6.27 -31.56
C GLY A 399 -23.58 5.52 -32.27
N TRP A 400 -22.94 4.57 -31.59
CA TRP A 400 -22.16 3.51 -32.25
C TRP A 400 -23.03 2.55 -33.05
#